data_AF-A0A3Q2XZJ8-F1
#
_entry.id   AF-A0A3Q2XZJ8-F1
#
_cell.length_a   1.000
_cell.length_b   1.000
_cell.length_c   1.000
_cell.angle_alpha   90.00
_cell.angle_beta   90.00
_cell.angle_gamma   90.00
#
_symmetry.space_group_name_H-M   'P 1'
#
loop_
_entity.id
_entity.type
_entity.pdbx_description
1 polymer ?
#
loop_
_entity_poly.entity_id
_entity_poly.type
_entity_poly.pdbx_seq_one_letter_code
_entity_poly.pdbx_strand_id
1 'polypeptide(L)'
;MPLAKDLLQPSIEHERRQHKKKRLVQSPNSYFMDVKCPGKHSRSDILIVRKKCIHACSFVGCYKITTVFSHAQTVVLCVGCSTVLCQPKGGKARLTEGCSFRRKQH
;
A
#
# COMPACT_ATOMS: atom_id res chain seq x y z
N MET A 1 -8.23 -43.26 -9.96
CA MET A 1 -7.36 -42.77 -11.05
C MET A 1 -7.50 -41.26 -11.15
N PRO A 2 -6.45 -40.46 -10.99
CA PRO A 2 -6.58 -39.02 -11.23
C PRO A 2 -6.88 -38.81 -12.72
N LEU A 3 -7.86 -37.96 -13.02
CA LEU A 3 -8.13 -37.47 -14.38
C LEU A 3 -6.81 -36.95 -14.97
N ALA A 4 -6.55 -37.25 -16.25
CA ALA A 4 -5.36 -36.78 -16.96
C ALA A 4 -5.28 -35.24 -16.85
N LYS A 5 -4.15 -34.72 -16.37
CA LYS A 5 -3.92 -33.27 -16.23
C LYS A 5 -3.50 -32.72 -17.58
N ASP A 6 -4.31 -31.83 -18.14
CA ASP A 6 -3.93 -31.05 -19.31
C ASP A 6 -2.81 -30.06 -18.92
N LEU A 7 -1.63 -30.23 -19.55
CA LEU A 7 -0.44 -29.44 -19.29
C LEU A 7 -0.39 -28.15 -20.10
N LEU A 8 -1.11 -28.12 -21.23
CA LEU A 8 -1.11 -26.98 -22.15
C LEU A 8 -2.18 -25.96 -21.77
N GLN A 9 -3.28 -26.43 -21.16
CA GLN A 9 -4.39 -25.59 -20.71
C GLN A 9 -4.77 -25.89 -19.25
N PRO A 10 -3.89 -25.54 -18.29
CA PRO A 10 -4.20 -25.72 -16.88
C PRO A 10 -5.35 -24.80 -16.45
N SER A 11 -6.18 -25.26 -15.50
CA SER A 11 -7.23 -24.41 -14.95
C SER A 11 -6.66 -23.20 -14.19
N ILE A 12 -7.40 -22.08 -14.20
CA ILE A 12 -7.01 -20.83 -13.53
C ILE A 12 -6.72 -21.07 -12.03
N GLU A 13 -7.48 -21.97 -11.40
CA GLU A 13 -7.26 -22.32 -10.00
C GLU A 13 -5.93 -23.04 -9.78
N HIS A 14 -5.56 -23.95 -10.68
CA HIS A 14 -4.28 -24.65 -10.63
C HIS A 14 -3.11 -23.67 -10.78
N GLU A 15 -3.20 -22.73 -11.71
CA GLU A 15 -2.15 -21.73 -11.94
C GLU A 15 -2.00 -20.74 -10.77
N ARG A 16 -3.12 -20.36 -10.11
CA ARG A 16 -3.10 -19.48 -8.92
C ARG A 16 -2.41 -20.12 -7.71
N ARG A 17 -2.50 -21.45 -7.55
CA ARG A 17 -1.86 -22.20 -6.45
C ARG A 17 -0.37 -22.42 -6.68
N GLN A 18 0.08 -22.36 -7.93
CA GLN A 18 1.49 -22.54 -8.26
C GLN A 18 2.34 -21.34 -7.85
N HIS A 19 3.60 -21.63 -7.48
CA HIS A 19 4.61 -20.60 -7.28
C HIS A 19 4.81 -19.79 -8.58
N LYS A 20 5.06 -18.48 -8.47
CA LYS A 20 5.19 -17.55 -9.62
C LYS A 20 6.13 -18.01 -10.75
N LYS A 21 7.21 -18.74 -10.43
CA LYS A 21 8.18 -19.31 -11.40
C LYS A 21 7.76 -20.67 -12.00
N LYS A 22 6.77 -21.34 -11.40
CA LYS A 22 6.30 -22.69 -11.81
C LYS A 22 5.01 -22.64 -12.63
N ARG A 23 4.45 -21.45 -12.85
CA ARG A 23 3.32 -21.21 -13.76
C ARG A 23 3.72 -21.51 -15.20
N LEU A 24 2.72 -21.76 -16.05
CA LEU A 24 2.92 -21.95 -17.49
C LEU A 24 3.69 -20.77 -18.09
N VAL A 25 3.28 -19.55 -17.72
CA VAL A 25 4.02 -18.32 -18.01
C VAL A 25 4.36 -17.63 -16.69
N GLN A 26 5.64 -17.29 -16.52
CA GLN A 26 6.10 -16.65 -15.29
C GLN A 26 5.58 -15.21 -15.21
N SER A 27 4.91 -14.89 -14.10
CA SER A 27 4.37 -13.55 -13.84
C SER A 27 4.57 -13.16 -12.37
N PRO A 28 4.91 -11.89 -12.08
CA PRO A 28 5.08 -11.43 -10.71
C PRO A 28 3.73 -11.43 -9.96
N ASN A 29 3.79 -11.68 -8.64
CA ASN A 29 2.61 -11.56 -7.75
C ASN A 29 2.44 -10.14 -7.17
N SER A 30 3.40 -9.26 -7.43
CA SER A 30 3.39 -7.87 -6.97
C SER A 30 2.57 -6.98 -7.91
N TYR A 31 2.13 -5.84 -7.40
CA TYR A 31 1.30 -4.88 -8.14
C TYR A 31 1.55 -3.47 -7.61
N PHE A 32 1.22 -2.47 -8.44
CA PHE A 32 1.14 -1.08 -8.00
C PHE A 32 -0.26 -0.78 -7.48
N MET A 33 -0.34 0.09 -6.48
CA MET A 33 -1.59 0.54 -5.87
C MET A 33 -1.58 2.04 -5.68
N ASP A 34 -2.73 2.66 -5.88
CA ASP A 34 -2.98 4.06 -5.55
C ASP A 34 -3.46 4.11 -4.10
N VAL A 35 -2.65 4.70 -3.22
CA VAL A 35 -2.97 4.87 -1.80
C VAL A 35 -3.41 6.31 -1.56
N LYS A 36 -4.58 6.48 -0.96
CA LYS A 36 -5.12 7.78 -0.54
C LYS A 36 -4.80 7.98 0.94
N CYS A 37 -4.17 9.11 1.24
CA CYS A 37 -3.87 9.50 2.62
C CYS A 37 -5.17 9.71 3.43
N PRO A 38 -5.27 9.16 4.66
CA PRO A 38 -6.29 9.58 5.61
C PRO A 38 -5.93 11.01 5.98
N GLY A 39 -6.79 11.98 5.68
CA GLY A 39 -6.59 13.34 6.14
C GLY A 39 -6.44 13.32 7.67
N LYS A 40 -5.21 13.46 8.18
CA LYS A 40 -4.96 13.47 9.61
C LYS A 40 -5.43 14.82 10.15
N HIS A 41 -6.61 14.84 10.73
CA HIS A 41 -6.99 15.86 11.71
C HIS A 41 -6.35 15.45 13.03
N SER A 42 -5.07 15.76 13.27
CA SER A 42 -4.58 15.73 14.64
C SER A 42 -5.26 16.89 15.36
N ARG A 43 -6.26 16.58 16.20
CA ARG A 43 -6.79 17.50 17.19
C ARG A 43 -5.61 18.19 17.88
N SER A 44 -5.65 19.51 17.88
CA SER A 44 -4.81 20.34 18.71
C SER A 44 -5.01 19.93 20.17
N ASP A 45 -4.01 19.30 20.78
CA ASP A 45 -3.91 19.33 22.24
C ASP A 45 -3.72 20.79 22.62
N ILE A 46 -4.80 21.36 23.15
CA ILE A 46 -4.80 22.65 23.82
C ILE A 46 -3.90 22.47 25.05
N LEU A 47 -2.61 22.72 24.90
CA LEU A 47 -1.77 23.10 26.04
C LEU A 47 -1.82 24.62 26.14
N ILE A 48 -2.90 25.14 26.73
CA ILE A 48 -2.86 26.44 27.39
C ILE A 48 -1.83 26.27 28.50
N VAL A 49 -0.58 26.72 28.31
CA VAL A 49 0.17 27.61 29.23
C VAL A 49 1.45 28.10 28.52
N ARG A 50 1.49 29.41 28.20
CA ARG A 50 2.67 30.30 28.08
C ARG A 50 3.62 30.20 26.85
N LYS A 51 3.42 31.18 25.96
CA LYS A 51 4.40 32.05 25.25
C LYS A 51 5.62 31.38 24.56
N LYS A 52 5.63 31.52 23.21
CA LYS A 52 6.65 31.15 22.19
C LYS A 52 6.57 29.71 21.65
N CYS A 53 5.69 29.49 20.68
CA CYS A 53 5.90 28.53 19.60
C CYS A 53 5.47 29.16 18.27
N ILE A 54 6.44 29.63 17.48
CA ILE A 54 6.27 30.14 16.12
C ILE A 54 6.24 28.95 15.16
N HIS A 55 5.32 28.02 15.37
CA HIS A 55 5.03 26.99 14.38
C HIS A 55 3.54 27.08 14.07
N ALA A 56 3.23 27.84 13.03
CA ALA A 56 1.98 27.72 12.32
C ALA A 56 1.93 26.28 11.78
N CYS A 57 1.25 25.40 12.51
CA CYS A 57 0.91 24.08 12.00
C CYS A 57 -0.13 24.30 10.89
N SER A 58 0.33 24.41 9.64
CA SER A 58 -0.53 24.50 8.46
C SER A 58 -1.28 23.17 8.31
N PHE A 59 -2.44 23.07 8.96
CA PHE A 59 -3.35 21.94 8.86
C PHE A 59 -4.02 21.93 7.47
N VAL A 60 -3.34 21.35 6.49
CA VAL A 60 -3.94 20.96 5.22
C VAL A 60 -4.19 19.46 5.26
N GLY A 61 -5.46 19.08 5.42
CA GLY A 61 -5.91 17.70 5.27
C GLY A 61 -5.50 17.18 3.89
N CYS A 62 -4.47 16.34 3.83
CA CYS A 62 -3.95 15.83 2.57
C CYS A 62 -4.76 14.61 2.13
N TYR A 63 -5.50 14.74 1.03
CA TYR A 63 -6.19 13.65 0.33
C TYR A 63 -5.48 13.25 -0.97
N LYS A 64 -4.18 13.57 -1.08
CA LYS A 64 -3.38 13.23 -2.26
C LYS A 64 -3.27 11.72 -2.41
N ILE A 65 -3.29 11.28 -3.66
CA ILE A 65 -3.14 9.89 -4.06
C ILE A 65 -1.68 9.68 -4.46
N THR A 66 -1.03 8.69 -3.87
CA THR A 66 0.34 8.30 -4.21
C THR A 66 0.37 6.87 -4.72
N THR A 67 1.15 6.63 -5.77
CA THR A 67 1.42 5.29 -6.27
C THR A 67 2.43 4.59 -5.38
N VAL A 68 2.06 3.44 -4.84
CA VAL A 68 2.89 2.63 -3.94
C VAL A 68 3.03 1.22 -4.51
N PHE A 69 4.22 0.64 -4.39
CA PHE A 69 4.45 -0.76 -4.74
C PHE A 69 4.00 -1.69 -3.61
N SER A 70 3.34 -2.81 -3.93
CA SER A 70 2.74 -3.69 -2.91
C SER A 70 3.75 -4.37 -1.97
N HIS A 71 5.01 -4.53 -2.39
CA HIS A 71 6.10 -5.07 -1.57
C HIS A 71 7.21 -4.03 -1.36
N ALA A 72 6.83 -2.76 -1.13
CA ALA A 72 7.78 -1.68 -0.86
C ALA A 72 8.71 -2.05 0.31
N GLN A 73 10.02 -1.92 0.07
CA GLN A 73 11.08 -2.18 1.06
C GLN A 73 11.41 -0.94 1.91
N THR A 74 10.98 0.24 1.47
CA THR A 74 11.17 1.50 2.17
C THR A 74 9.87 1.99 2.77
N VAL A 75 9.97 2.85 3.79
CA VAL A 75 8.82 3.57 4.34
C VAL A 75 8.38 4.60 3.29
N VAL A 76 7.12 4.55 2.86
CA VAL A 76 6.58 5.48 1.86
C VAL A 76 5.83 6.60 2.57
N LEU A 77 6.20 7.84 2.24
CA LEU A 77 5.64 9.06 2.79
C LEU A 77 4.70 9.73 1.79
N CYS A 78 3.67 10.40 2.30
CA CYS A 78 2.82 11.27 1.50
C CYS A 78 3.58 12.54 1.09
N VAL A 79 3.48 12.96 -0.17
CA VAL A 79 4.18 14.14 -0.71
C VAL A 79 3.71 15.46 -0.06
N GLY A 80 2.46 15.52 0.41
CA GLY A 80 1.87 16.76 0.95
C GLY A 80 1.95 16.93 2.48
N CYS A 81 1.81 15.85 3.24
CA CYS A 81 1.75 15.90 4.71
C CYS A 81 2.85 15.10 5.41
N SER A 82 3.80 14.54 4.64
CA SER A 82 4.89 13.69 5.16
C SER A 82 4.43 12.54 6.07
N THR A 83 3.15 12.19 6.03
CA THR A 83 2.61 11.08 6.83
C THR A 83 3.09 9.76 6.25
N VAL A 84 3.40 8.82 7.13
CA VAL A 84 3.70 7.45 6.72
C VAL A 84 2.45 6.81 6.14
N LEU A 85 2.54 6.36 4.89
CA LEU A 85 1.46 5.67 4.16
C LEU A 85 1.58 4.16 4.27
N CYS A 86 2.82 3.65 4.21
CA CYS A 86 3.10 2.24 4.43
C CYS A 86 4.46 1.99 5.09
N GLN A 87 4.55 0.87 5.80
CA GLN A 87 5.77 0.37 6.40
C GLN A 87 6.22 -0.92 5.72
N PRO A 88 7.54 -1.10 5.52
CA PRO A 88 8.06 -2.31 4.89
C PRO A 88 7.89 -3.52 5.80
N LYS A 89 7.67 -4.67 5.18
CA LYS A 89 7.61 -5.99 5.81
C LYS A 89 8.35 -6.99 4.92
N GLY A 90 8.60 -8.21 5.41
CA GLY A 90 9.16 -9.29 4.58
C GLY A 90 8.25 -9.78 3.44
N GLY A 91 7.01 -9.27 3.34
CA GLY A 91 6.04 -9.58 2.30
C GLY A 91 5.34 -8.32 1.80
N LYS A 92 4.00 -8.35 1.72
CA LYS A 92 3.24 -7.14 1.38
C LYS A 92 3.42 -6.05 2.44
N ALA A 93 3.64 -4.82 1.99
CA ALA A 93 3.81 -3.66 2.86
C ALA A 93 2.54 -3.45 3.72
N ARG A 94 2.72 -3.01 4.97
CA ARG A 94 1.60 -2.69 5.88
C ARG A 94 1.17 -1.25 5.63
N LEU A 95 -0.09 -1.03 5.25
CA LEU A 95 -0.66 0.31 5.16
C LEU A 95 -0.96 0.88 6.55
N THR A 96 -0.84 2.19 6.69
CA THR A 96 -1.26 2.91 7.90
C THR A 96 -2.78 2.86 8.04
N GLU A 97 -3.27 2.82 9.28
CA GLU A 97 -4.69 2.83 9.59
C GLU A 97 -5.38 4.07 8.98
N GLY A 98 -6.54 3.87 8.35
CA GLY A 98 -7.29 4.92 7.64
C GLY A 98 -6.86 5.18 6.20
N CYS A 99 -5.73 4.64 5.73
CA CYS A 99 -5.36 4.68 4.31
C CYS A 99 -6.33 3.81 3.50
N SER A 100 -6.91 4.38 2.43
CA SER A 100 -7.63 3.59 1.41
C SER A 100 -6.70 3.31 0.24
N PHE A 101 -6.83 2.14 -0.39
CA PHE A 101 -6.02 1.79 -1.56
C PHE A 101 -6.86 1.21 -2.70
N ARG A 102 -6.43 1.46 -3.93
CA ARG A 102 -6.97 0.85 -5.15
C ARG A 102 -5.83 0.18 -5.91
N ARG A 103 -6.00 -1.08 -6.31
CA ARG A 103 -5.02 -1.75 -7.17
C ARG A 103 -5.08 -1.17 -8.59
N LYS A 104 -3.94 -0.77 -9.14
CA LYS A 104 -3.84 -0.39 -10.56
C LYS A 104 -3.87 -1.65 -11.43
N GLN A 105 -4.64 -1.58 -12.51
CA GLN A 105 -4.57 -2.57 -13.58
C GLN A 105 -3.44 -2.15 -14.53
N HIS A 106 -2.72 -3.14 -15.06
CA HIS A 106 -1.77 -2.98 -16.16
C HIS A 106 -2.50 -3.30 -17.46
#